data_AF-A0A431NS21-F1
#
_entry.id   AF-A0A431NS21-F1
#
_cell.length_a   1.000
_cell.length_b   1.000
_cell.length_c   1.000
_cell.angle_alpha   90.00
_cell.angle_beta   90.00
_cell.angle_gamma   90.00
#
_symmetry.space_group_name_H-M   'P 1'
#
loop_
_entity.id
_entity.type
_entity.pdbx_description
1 polymer ?
#
loop_
_entity_poly.entity_id
_entity_poly.type
_entity_poly.pdbx_seq_one_letter_code
_entity_poly.pdbx_strand_id
1 'polypeptide(L)'
;MKLVVPVLAVAAAIAFSSSEASAGDMEDCQSGKLPAAQTIEACRRASRALLPYPSGTTRIIGEFNGCEYGKIYRLFNGYDLVCNSYGYRYSFQPEVVIIDASTAMIDGQRFSVSFR
;
A
#
# COMPACT_ATOMS: atom_id res chain seq x y z
N MET A 1 23.17 -45.76 37.68
CA MET A 1 23.80 -45.39 36.41
C MET A 1 22.93 -44.33 35.75
N LYS A 2 23.37 -43.07 35.77
CA LYS A 2 22.60 -41.92 35.28
C LYS A 2 22.85 -41.77 33.77
N LEU A 3 21.81 -41.94 32.96
CA LEU A 3 21.78 -41.53 31.56
C LEU A 3 21.70 -40.00 31.52
N VAL A 4 22.72 -39.34 30.98
CA VAL A 4 22.70 -37.91 30.67
C VAL A 4 22.62 -37.82 29.14
N VAL A 5 21.45 -37.44 28.64
CA VAL A 5 21.23 -37.12 27.22
C VAL A 5 21.56 -35.63 27.03
N PRO A 6 22.45 -35.25 26.10
CA PRO A 6 22.61 -33.84 25.75
C PRO A 6 21.44 -33.43 24.85
N VAL A 7 20.49 -32.68 25.42
CA VAL A 7 19.47 -31.96 24.65
C VAL A 7 20.18 -30.79 23.96
N LEU A 8 20.60 -31.01 22.71
CA LEU A 8 21.08 -29.94 21.85
C LEU A 8 19.89 -29.05 21.50
N ALA A 9 20.00 -27.79 21.91
CA ALA A 9 19.06 -26.72 21.61
C ALA A 9 18.97 -26.47 20.10
N VAL A 10 17.75 -26.41 19.57
CA VAL A 10 17.45 -25.67 18.33
C VAL A 10 16.26 -24.78 18.60
N ALA A 11 16.55 -23.60 19.16
CA ALA A 11 15.63 -22.47 19.18
C ALA A 11 15.57 -21.88 17.77
N ALA A 12 14.57 -22.25 16.99
CA ALA A 12 14.21 -21.51 15.78
C ALA A 12 13.35 -20.31 16.21
N ALA A 13 14.01 -19.24 16.64
CA ALA A 13 13.36 -17.96 16.85
C ALA A 13 12.93 -17.40 15.50
N ILE A 14 11.61 -17.38 15.26
CA ILE A 14 11.00 -16.57 14.21
C ILE A 14 11.10 -15.12 14.69
N ALA A 15 12.23 -14.48 14.43
CA ALA A 15 12.37 -13.04 14.58
C ALA A 15 11.82 -12.37 13.32
N PHE A 16 10.49 -12.22 13.23
CA PHE A 16 9.90 -11.24 12.32
C PHE A 16 10.08 -9.87 12.99
N SER A 17 11.28 -9.32 12.86
CA SER A 17 11.61 -7.99 13.36
C SER A 17 10.81 -6.96 12.56
N SER A 18 9.79 -6.40 13.18
CA SER A 18 9.20 -5.13 12.79
C SER A 18 10.26 -4.04 13.00
N SER A 19 11.16 -3.86 12.04
CA SER A 19 12.01 -2.68 11.98
C SER A 19 11.16 -1.53 11.47
N GLU A 20 10.78 -0.65 12.39
CA GLU A 20 10.38 0.72 12.09
C GLU A 20 11.47 1.31 11.19
N ALA A 21 11.10 1.62 9.94
CA ALA A 21 12.01 2.24 8.99
C ALA A 21 12.48 3.57 9.59
N SER A 22 13.77 3.67 9.90
CA SER A 22 14.37 4.88 10.42
C SER A 22 14.60 5.86 9.27
N ALA A 23 14.62 7.16 9.56
CA ALA A 23 14.81 8.20 8.54
C ALA A 23 16.13 8.05 7.75
N GLY A 24 17.14 7.37 8.29
CA GLY A 24 18.41 7.08 7.61
C GLY A 24 18.29 6.03 6.50
N ASP A 25 17.31 5.13 6.58
CA ASP A 25 17.11 4.06 5.59
C ASP A 25 16.60 4.58 4.23
N MET A 26 16.07 5.81 4.19
CA MET A 26 15.54 6.44 2.98
C MET A 26 16.66 6.96 2.05
N GLU A 27 17.68 7.62 2.61
CA GLU A 27 18.78 8.19 1.82
C GLU A 27 19.66 7.07 1.24
N ASP A 28 19.91 6.00 1.99
CA ASP A 28 20.70 4.87 1.52
C ASP A 28 19.98 4.07 0.41
N CYS A 29 18.64 4.04 0.42
CA CYS A 29 17.83 3.50 -0.68
C CYS A 29 17.93 4.34 -1.96
N GLN A 30 17.98 5.67 -1.83
CA GLN A 30 18.16 6.58 -2.95
C GLN A 30 19.61 6.59 -3.48
N SER A 31 20.59 6.27 -2.62
CA SER A 31 22.02 6.29 -2.94
C SER A 31 22.61 4.91 -3.32
N GLY A 32 21.84 3.82 -3.19
CA GLY A 32 22.26 2.46 -3.58
C GLY A 32 23.30 1.83 -2.64
N LYS A 33 23.39 2.30 -1.39
CA LYS A 33 24.41 1.89 -0.41
C LYS A 33 24.02 0.71 0.48
N LEU A 34 22.80 0.17 0.37
CA LEU A 34 22.38 -0.95 1.21
C LEU A 34 23.15 -2.25 0.86
N PRO A 35 23.49 -3.10 1.86
CA PRO A 35 24.08 -4.41 1.61
C PRO A 35 23.08 -5.32 0.88
N ALA A 36 23.56 -6.08 -0.10
CA ALA A 36 22.77 -6.83 -1.10
C ALA A 36 21.69 -7.80 -0.55
N ALA A 37 21.70 -8.13 0.74
CA ALA A 37 20.72 -8.98 1.39
C ALA A 37 19.48 -8.24 1.95
N GLN A 38 19.51 -6.89 2.02
CA GLN A 38 18.43 -6.07 2.60
C GLN A 38 17.78 -5.09 1.59
N THR A 39 18.30 -5.01 0.37
CA THR A 39 18.15 -3.86 -0.55
C THR A 39 16.78 -3.69 -1.20
N ILE A 40 16.18 -4.72 -1.80
CA ILE A 40 15.07 -4.48 -2.74
C ILE A 40 13.72 -4.35 -2.04
N GLU A 41 13.38 -5.30 -1.16
CA GLU A 41 12.06 -5.30 -0.51
C GLU A 41 11.96 -4.24 0.59
N ALA A 42 13.06 -3.93 1.28
CA ALA A 42 13.10 -2.83 2.25
C ALA A 42 12.93 -1.48 1.54
N CYS A 43 13.63 -1.23 0.42
CA CYS A 43 13.43 0.00 -0.36
C CYS A 43 12.04 0.06 -1.01
N ARG A 44 11.47 -1.08 -1.43
CA ARG A 44 10.09 -1.14 -1.93
C ARG A 44 9.08 -0.78 -0.83
N ARG A 45 9.28 -1.22 0.41
CA ARG A 45 8.43 -0.83 1.55
C ARG A 45 8.63 0.63 1.93
N ALA A 46 9.88 1.10 2.01
CA ALA A 46 10.20 2.47 2.36
C ALA A 46 9.64 3.46 1.33
N SER A 47 9.83 3.19 0.03
CA SER A 47 9.23 4.00 -1.04
C SER A 47 7.70 3.98 -1.02
N ARG A 48 7.07 2.86 -0.65
CA ARG A 48 5.61 2.78 -0.49
C ARG A 48 5.10 3.57 0.72
N ALA A 49 5.88 3.63 1.81
CA ALA A 49 5.55 4.41 3.01
C ALA A 49 5.68 5.93 2.79
N LEU A 50 6.43 6.36 1.77
CA LEU A 50 6.60 7.77 1.41
C LEU A 50 5.53 8.31 0.46
N LEU A 51 4.62 7.47 -0.03
CA LEU A 51 3.56 7.94 -0.91
C LEU A 51 2.49 8.64 -0.07
N PRO A 52 2.17 9.92 -0.34
CA PRO A 52 1.10 10.63 0.36
C PRO A 52 -0.30 10.17 -0.08
N TYR A 53 -0.41 9.05 -0.80
CA TYR A 53 -1.63 8.51 -1.35
C TYR A 53 -1.61 6.97 -1.36
N PRO A 54 -2.78 6.31 -1.28
CA PRO A 54 -2.89 4.86 -1.38
C PRO A 54 -2.42 4.36 -2.75
N SER A 55 -1.71 3.24 -2.79
CA SER A 55 -1.27 2.60 -4.04
C SER A 55 -1.78 1.17 -4.15
N GLY A 56 -2.25 0.79 -5.34
CA GLY A 56 -2.75 -0.55 -5.65
C GLY A 56 -4.23 -0.58 -6.04
N THR A 57 -4.84 -1.76 -5.91
CA THR A 57 -6.24 -2.02 -6.24
C THR A 57 -7.11 -2.06 -5.00
N THR A 58 -8.29 -1.45 -5.05
CA THR A 58 -9.32 -1.49 -4.01
C THR A 58 -10.71 -1.43 -4.65
N ARG A 59 -11.76 -1.20 -3.87
CA ARG A 59 -13.14 -1.06 -4.37
C ARG A 59 -13.85 0.08 -3.65
N ILE A 60 -14.85 0.67 -4.31
CA ILE A 60 -15.77 1.61 -3.67
C ILE A 60 -16.73 0.83 -2.77
N ILE A 61 -17.02 1.38 -1.59
CA ILE A 61 -18.05 0.85 -0.70
C ILE A 61 -19.41 1.36 -1.19
N GLY A 62 -20.29 0.44 -1.58
CA GLY A 62 -21.63 0.76 -2.06
C GLY A 62 -21.67 1.12 -3.54
N GLU A 63 -22.54 2.06 -3.91
CA GLU A 63 -22.78 2.44 -5.29
C GLU A 63 -21.84 3.56 -5.76
N PHE A 64 -21.39 3.45 -7.01
CA PHE A 64 -20.72 4.50 -7.73
C PHE A 64 -21.66 5.02 -8.81
N ASN A 65 -22.03 6.30 -8.69
CA ASN A 65 -23.00 6.96 -9.56
C ASN A 65 -22.30 8.09 -10.35
N GLY A 66 -21.13 7.79 -10.91
CA GLY A 66 -20.28 8.72 -11.63
C GLY A 66 -19.47 9.65 -10.73
N CYS A 67 -18.58 10.42 -11.35
CA CYS A 67 -17.88 11.52 -10.71
C CYS A 67 -18.57 12.85 -10.99
N GLU A 68 -18.72 13.62 -9.92
CA GLU A 68 -19.05 15.05 -9.91
C GLU A 68 -18.00 15.75 -9.06
N TYR A 69 -17.67 17.00 -9.37
CA TYR A 69 -16.63 17.73 -8.63
C TYR A 69 -16.93 17.76 -7.12
N GLY A 70 -15.97 17.28 -6.33
CA GLY A 70 -16.08 17.22 -4.87
C GLY A 70 -16.89 16.04 -4.32
N LYS A 71 -17.47 15.18 -5.17
CA LYS A 71 -18.16 13.97 -4.71
C LYS A 71 -17.17 13.00 -4.07
N ILE A 72 -17.55 12.41 -2.95
CA ILE A 72 -16.67 11.58 -2.12
C ILE A 72 -17.21 10.16 -2.06
N TYR A 73 -16.31 9.19 -2.22
CA TYR A 73 -16.60 7.76 -2.13
C TYR A 73 -15.65 7.08 -1.16
N ARG A 74 -16.19 6.31 -0.21
CA ARG A 74 -15.40 5.53 0.74
C ARG A 74 -14.82 4.30 0.04
N LEU A 75 -13.54 4.01 0.28
CA LEU A 75 -12.87 2.83 -0.26
C LEU A 75 -12.69 1.75 0.82
N PHE A 76 -12.63 0.48 0.41
CA PHE A 76 -12.41 -0.64 1.33
C PHE A 76 -11.05 -0.61 2.05
N ASN A 77 -10.06 0.10 1.49
CA ASN A 77 -8.76 0.29 2.13
C ASN A 77 -8.74 1.41 3.19
N GLY A 78 -9.89 2.02 3.48
CA GLY A 78 -10.04 3.04 4.53
C GLY A 78 -9.85 4.48 4.06
N TYR A 79 -9.44 4.71 2.81
CA TYR A 79 -9.29 6.04 2.22
C TYR A 79 -10.59 6.56 1.63
N ASP A 80 -10.68 7.87 1.46
CA ASP A 80 -11.75 8.54 0.73
C ASP A 80 -11.25 8.97 -0.66
N LEU A 81 -11.99 8.57 -1.70
CA LEU A 81 -11.79 9.02 -3.07
C LEU A 81 -12.65 10.25 -3.32
N VAL A 82 -12.03 11.37 -3.67
CA VAL A 82 -12.70 12.62 -4.02
C VAL A 82 -12.59 12.87 -5.51
N CYS A 83 -13.72 13.03 -6.19
CA CYS A 83 -13.76 13.28 -7.63
C CYS A 83 -13.33 14.73 -7.96
N ASN A 84 -12.36 14.86 -8.87
CA ASN A 84 -11.87 16.13 -9.42
C ASN A 84 -12.19 16.27 -10.92
N SER A 85 -13.15 15.48 -11.40
CA SER A 85 -13.62 15.49 -12.78
C SER A 85 -15.12 15.22 -12.80
N TYR A 86 -15.70 15.38 -13.98
CA TYR A 86 -17.08 15.05 -14.24
C TYR A 86 -17.17 13.85 -15.17
N GLY A 87 -18.04 12.89 -14.86
CA GLY A 87 -18.32 11.77 -15.75
C GLY A 87 -19.37 10.83 -15.18
N TYR A 88 -20.26 10.35 -16.04
CA TYR A 88 -21.37 9.48 -15.65
C TYR A 88 -21.01 8.02 -15.81
N ARG A 89 -21.20 7.25 -14.73
CA ARG A 89 -21.13 5.79 -14.77
C ARG A 89 -21.76 5.18 -13.52
N TYR A 90 -22.72 4.29 -13.71
CA TYR A 90 -23.32 3.54 -12.62
C TYR A 90 -22.60 2.20 -12.45
N SER A 91 -22.21 1.85 -11.23
CA SER A 91 -21.71 0.52 -10.89
C SER A 91 -21.82 0.25 -9.39
N PHE A 92 -22.10 -1.01 -9.02
CA PHE A 92 -22.14 -1.43 -7.62
C PHE A 92 -20.80 -2.03 -7.20
N GLN A 93 -20.18 -1.41 -6.19
CA GLN A 93 -18.85 -1.76 -5.67
C GLN A 93 -17.80 -1.93 -6.77
N PRO A 94 -17.60 -0.94 -7.66
CA PRO A 94 -16.64 -1.05 -8.74
C PRO A 94 -15.21 -1.26 -8.23
N GLU A 95 -14.39 -1.87 -9.07
CA GLU A 95 -12.95 -1.95 -8.86
C GLU A 95 -12.31 -0.58 -9.09
N VAL A 96 -11.43 -0.19 -8.17
CA VAL A 96 -10.63 1.03 -8.23
C VAL A 96 -9.16 0.67 -8.31
N VAL A 97 -8.52 0.98 -9.44
CA VAL A 97 -7.07 0.86 -9.61
C VAL A 97 -6.46 2.25 -9.48
N ILE A 98 -5.62 2.44 -8.47
CA ILE A 98 -5.00 3.73 -8.18
C ILE A 98 -3.68 3.81 -8.93
N ILE A 99 -3.57 4.78 -9.85
CA ILE A 99 -2.41 4.94 -10.72
C ILE A 99 -1.42 5.91 -10.09
N ASP A 100 -1.91 7.07 -9.65
CA ASP A 100 -1.13 8.15 -9.03
C ASP A 100 -2.01 8.95 -8.07
N ALA A 101 -1.46 10.00 -7.45
CA ALA A 101 -2.15 10.84 -6.47
C ALA A 101 -3.43 11.53 -7.00
N SER A 102 -3.54 11.69 -8.32
CA SER A 102 -4.59 12.44 -8.99
C SER A 102 -5.44 11.60 -9.95
N THR A 103 -5.10 10.33 -10.16
CA THR A 103 -5.70 9.49 -11.20
C THR A 103 -6.04 8.11 -10.68
N ALA A 104 -7.28 7.70 -10.93
CA ALA A 104 -7.75 6.34 -10.68
C ALA A 104 -8.54 5.80 -11.88
N MET A 105 -8.51 4.48 -12.05
CA MET A 105 -9.43 3.78 -12.93
C MET A 105 -10.56 3.17 -12.11
N ILE A 106 -11.80 3.44 -12.48
CA ILE A 106 -13.01 2.92 -11.85
C ILE A 106 -13.74 2.07 -12.91
N ASP A 107 -13.79 0.75 -12.68
CA ASP A 107 -14.24 -0.27 -13.65
C ASP A 107 -13.65 -0.09 -15.06
N GLY A 108 -12.36 0.21 -15.15
CA GLY A 108 -11.68 0.38 -16.43
C GLY A 108 -11.80 1.76 -17.08
N GLN A 109 -12.54 2.72 -16.48
CA GLN A 109 -12.57 4.11 -16.96
C GLN A 109 -11.71 5.00 -16.09
N ARG A 110 -10.90 5.85 -16.72
CA ARG A 110 -10.02 6.81 -16.03
C ARG A 110 -10.80 8.03 -15.54
N PHE A 111 -10.57 8.42 -14.29
CA PHE A 111 -11.09 9.64 -13.67
C PHE A 111 -9.97 10.43 -13.01
N SER A 112 -10.09 11.76 -13.02
CA SER A 112 -9.29 12.65 -12.17
C SER A 112 -9.91 12.68 -10.78
N VAL A 113 -9.10 12.37 -9.77
CA VAL A 113 -9.50 12.18 -8.37
C VAL A 113 -8.45 12.75 -7.43
N SER A 114 -8.70 12.67 -6.14
CA SER A 114 -7.70 12.85 -5.08
C SER A 114 -8.06 11.93 -3.92
N PHE A 115 -7.09 11.61 -3.08
CA PHE A 115 -7.27 10.72 -1.93
C PHE A 115 -7.13 11.49 -0.63
N ARG A 116 -7.94 11.14 0.36
CA ARG A 116 -7.88 11.68 1.73
C ARG A 116 -7.85 10.54 2.74
#